data_AF-A0A482PKR8-F1
#
_entry.id   AF-A0A482PKR8-F1
#
_cell.length_a   1.000
_cell.length_b   1.000
_cell.length_c   1.000
_cell.angle_alpha   90.00
_cell.angle_beta   90.00
_cell.angle_gamma   90.00
#
_symmetry.space_group_name_H-M   'P 1'
#
loop_
_entity.id
_entity.type
_entity.pdbx_description
1 polymer ?
#
loop_
_entity_poly.entity_id
_entity_poly.type
_entity_poly.pdbx_seq_one_letter_code
_entity_poly.pdbx_strand_id
1 'polypeptide(L)'
;MPQLSQLNLLKQPSPYAPGLLNQLTLEQEFRRYPKGSRFIFICAGEPCCQFIRSGVVNIENRENHLALGIASAPVALGFTSALSERLLLRALGECEVATVPLATVMARIAEKQLWEIMAKHMIIVMNKLFIQNEMATAPSAYDILCFQLQALNQESDSIRHNIAAYQYILDRTHLSRSSIMKMLSALKKGGYIKLHQGKLIAIHHLPSRF
;
A
#
# COMPACT_ATOMS: atom_id res chain seq x y z
N MET A 1 8.95 18.99 12.91
CA MET A 1 9.42 17.59 12.78
C MET A 1 9.47 17.25 11.31
N PRO A 2 10.54 16.64 10.76
CA PRO A 2 10.59 16.29 9.35
C PRO A 2 9.51 15.22 9.10
N GLN A 3 8.62 15.46 8.13
CA GLN A 3 7.66 14.47 7.67
C GLN A 3 8.43 13.29 7.08
N LEU A 4 8.51 12.18 7.82
CA LEU A 4 8.99 10.91 7.28
C LEU A 4 8.07 10.55 6.10
N SER A 5 8.66 10.21 4.95
CA SER A 5 7.88 9.76 3.79
C SER A 5 7.00 8.56 4.18
N GLN A 6 5.78 8.48 3.62
CA GLN A 6 4.86 7.36 3.84
C GLN A 6 5.55 5.99 3.60
N LEU A 7 6.47 5.93 2.62
CA LEU A 7 7.30 4.74 2.35
C LEU A 7 8.17 4.32 3.54
N ASN A 8 8.73 5.28 4.28
CA ASN A 8 9.56 4.99 5.45
C ASN A 8 8.74 4.48 6.63
N LEU A 9 7.49 4.96 6.79
CA LEU A 9 6.58 4.50 7.83
C LEU A 9 6.15 3.03 7.63
N LEU A 10 5.95 2.61 6.37
CA LEU A 10 5.60 1.22 6.06
C LEU A 10 6.72 0.23 6.41
N LYS A 11 7.98 0.65 6.29
CA LYS A 11 9.16 -0.20 6.54
C LYS A 11 9.47 -0.43 8.01
N GLN A 12 9.04 0.46 8.91
CA GLN A 12 9.33 0.31 10.34
C GLN A 12 8.56 -0.86 10.94
N PRO A 13 9.21 -1.88 11.54
CA PRO A 13 8.49 -2.97 12.19
C PRO A 13 7.68 -2.44 13.38
N SER A 14 6.62 -3.15 13.75
CA SER A 14 5.86 -2.79 14.94
C SER A 14 6.75 -2.99 16.17
N PRO A 15 6.88 -2.00 17.08
CA PRO A 15 7.71 -2.13 18.29
C PRO A 15 7.20 -3.22 19.23
N TYR A 16 5.95 -3.66 19.05
CA TYR A 16 5.29 -4.71 19.84
C TYR A 16 5.50 -6.11 19.25
N ALA A 17 5.96 -6.23 17.99
CA ALA A 17 6.19 -7.51 17.34
C ALA A 17 7.19 -8.44 18.08
N PRO A 18 8.33 -7.96 18.61
CA PRO A 18 9.25 -8.82 19.37
C PRO A 18 8.59 -9.43 20.61
N GLY A 19 7.83 -8.62 21.37
CA GLY A 19 7.15 -9.08 22.58
C GLY A 19 6.07 -10.11 22.28
N LEU A 20 5.27 -9.88 21.23
CA LEU A 20 4.28 -10.84 20.76
C LEU A 20 4.93 -12.15 20.29
N LEU A 21 6.01 -12.07 19.50
CA LEU A 21 6.74 -13.25 19.04
C LEU A 21 7.22 -14.09 20.22
N ASN A 22 7.92 -13.49 21.18
CA ASN A 22 8.48 -14.20 22.33
C ASN A 22 7.40 -14.82 23.24
N GLN A 23 6.24 -14.16 23.38
CA GLN A 23 5.19 -14.61 24.29
C GLN A 23 4.18 -15.57 23.64
N LEU A 24 4.00 -15.50 22.32
CA LEU A 24 2.97 -16.28 21.60
C LEU A 24 3.54 -17.47 20.85
N THR A 25 4.85 -17.72 20.91
CA THR A 25 5.50 -18.87 20.27
C THR A 25 6.35 -19.68 21.25
N LEU A 26 6.65 -20.91 20.88
CA LEU A 26 7.56 -21.81 21.58
C LEU A 26 8.77 -22.14 20.69
N GLU A 27 9.92 -22.45 21.27
CA GLU A 27 11.15 -22.71 20.51
C GLU A 27 10.97 -23.85 19.49
N GLN A 28 10.28 -24.92 19.88
CA GLN A 28 9.99 -26.08 19.03
C GLN A 28 9.07 -25.79 17.83
N GLU A 29 8.38 -24.64 17.82
CA GLU A 29 7.51 -24.23 16.71
C GLU A 29 8.31 -23.60 15.57
N PHE A 30 9.53 -23.11 15.85
CA PHE A 30 10.38 -22.51 14.83
C PHE A 30 11.07 -23.55 13.97
N ARG A 31 11.03 -23.30 12.65
CA ARG A 31 11.78 -24.07 11.65
C ARG A 31 12.53 -23.13 10.74
N ARG A 32 13.67 -23.61 10.22
CA ARG A 32 14.45 -22.90 9.19
C ARG A 32 13.90 -23.19 7.81
N TYR A 33 13.81 -22.15 7.01
CA TYR A 33 13.28 -22.20 5.65
C TYR A 33 14.23 -21.48 4.68
N PRO A 34 14.49 -22.05 3.50
CA PRO A 34 15.32 -21.40 2.48
C PRO A 34 14.59 -20.24 1.79
N LYS A 35 15.35 -19.49 0.99
CA LYS A 35 14.79 -18.47 0.08
C LYS A 35 13.69 -19.07 -0.79
N GLY A 36 12.60 -18.33 -0.98
CA GLY A 36 11.47 -18.72 -1.81
C GLY A 36 10.40 -19.55 -1.10
N SER A 37 10.63 -19.98 0.14
CA SER A 37 9.58 -20.62 0.96
C SER A 37 8.37 -19.70 1.13
N ARG A 38 7.17 -20.31 1.14
CA ARG A 38 5.89 -19.61 1.17
C ARG A 38 5.13 -19.94 2.44
N PHE A 39 4.60 -18.92 3.10
CA PHE A 39 3.81 -19.05 4.32
C PHE A 39 2.44 -18.43 4.09
N ILE A 40 1.39 -19.22 4.30
CA ILE A 40 -0.01 -18.83 4.09
C ILE A 40 -0.70 -18.64 5.44
N PHE A 41 -1.83 -17.94 5.45
CA PHE A 41 -2.57 -17.62 6.69
C PHE A 41 -3.77 -18.54 6.94
N ILE A 42 -3.97 -19.56 6.10
CA ILE A 42 -4.94 -20.65 6.30
C ILE A 42 -4.19 -21.98 6.18
N CYS A 43 -4.22 -22.77 7.24
CA CYS A 43 -3.53 -24.04 7.37
C CYS A 43 -4.57 -25.14 7.62
N ALA A 44 -4.73 -26.08 6.69
CA ALA A 44 -5.74 -27.14 6.76
C ALA A 44 -7.18 -26.63 7.03
N GLY A 45 -7.55 -25.48 6.47
CA GLY A 45 -8.87 -24.86 6.64
C GLY A 45 -9.00 -23.98 7.90
N GLU A 46 -7.98 -23.92 8.74
CA GLU A 46 -7.98 -23.08 9.95
C GLU A 46 -7.07 -21.85 9.78
N PRO A 47 -7.47 -20.66 10.28
CA PRO A 47 -6.59 -19.51 10.28
C PRO A 47 -5.32 -19.76 11.10
N CYS A 48 -4.17 -19.36 10.55
CA CYS A 48 -2.86 -19.51 11.20
C CYS A 48 -2.09 -18.19 11.17
N CYS A 49 -1.37 -17.91 12.25
CA CYS A 49 -0.47 -16.79 12.41
C CYS A 49 0.95 -17.19 12.00
N GLN A 50 1.67 -16.22 11.43
CA GLN A 50 3.05 -16.36 11.00
C GLN A 50 3.95 -15.47 11.85
N PHE A 51 4.92 -16.09 12.51
CA PHE A 51 5.92 -15.42 13.33
C PHE A 51 7.30 -15.64 12.74
N ILE A 52 8.01 -14.57 12.42
CA ILE A 52 9.34 -14.63 11.78
C ILE A 52 10.35 -14.06 12.75
N ARG A 53 11.24 -14.91 13.23
CA ARG A 53 12.29 -14.56 14.19
C ARG A 53 13.54 -14.00 13.52
N SER A 54 13.87 -14.50 12.33
CA SER A 54 15.00 -14.03 11.52
C SER A 54 14.65 -14.05 10.04
N GLY A 55 15.29 -13.16 9.28
CA GLY A 55 15.12 -13.05 7.82
C GLY A 55 14.18 -11.94 7.38
N VAL A 56 13.88 -11.94 6.07
CA VAL A 56 13.07 -10.92 5.41
C VAL A 56 12.08 -11.61 4.48
N VAL A 57 10.82 -11.15 4.51
CA VAL A 57 9.75 -11.69 3.68
C VAL A 57 9.09 -10.60 2.84
N ASN A 58 8.67 -11.01 1.64
CA ASN A 58 7.75 -10.24 0.81
C ASN A 58 6.31 -10.63 1.18
N ILE A 59 5.46 -9.64 1.41
CA ILE A 59 4.03 -9.80 1.56
C ILE A 59 3.45 -9.65 0.16
N GLU A 60 2.77 -10.68 -0.35
CA GLU A 60 2.27 -10.66 -1.73
C GLU A 60 0.88 -11.29 -1.83
N ASN A 61 0.19 -10.89 -2.90
CA ASN A 61 -1.05 -11.52 -3.29
C ASN A 61 -0.77 -12.83 -4.05
N ARG A 62 -1.39 -13.92 -3.61
CA ARG A 62 -1.23 -15.29 -4.08
C ARG A 62 -1.72 -15.49 -5.51
N GLU A 63 -2.77 -14.78 -5.92
CA GLU A 63 -3.42 -14.96 -7.23
C GLU A 63 -2.68 -14.19 -8.33
N ASN A 64 -2.35 -12.92 -8.09
CA ASN A 64 -1.78 -12.05 -9.12
C ASN A 64 -0.28 -11.72 -8.90
N HIS A 65 0.34 -12.31 -7.87
CA HIS A 65 1.75 -12.12 -7.50
C HIS A 65 2.15 -10.68 -7.20
N LEU A 66 1.18 -9.79 -6.96
CA LEU A 66 1.46 -8.39 -6.63
C LEU A 66 2.10 -8.29 -5.25
N ALA A 67 3.29 -7.68 -5.17
CA ALA A 67 3.93 -7.35 -3.90
C ALA A 67 3.18 -6.21 -3.20
N LEU A 68 2.76 -6.45 -1.96
CA LEU A 68 2.06 -5.49 -1.11
C LEU A 68 3.02 -4.80 -0.13
N GLY A 69 4.15 -5.43 0.19
CA GLY A 69 5.17 -4.83 1.05
C GLY A 69 6.27 -5.81 1.43
N ILE A 70 7.29 -5.32 2.12
CA ILE A 70 8.39 -6.15 2.66
C ILE A 70 8.39 -6.00 4.17
N ALA A 71 8.55 -7.11 4.88
CA ALA A 71 8.69 -7.14 6.33
C ALA A 71 10.01 -7.80 6.72
N SER A 72 10.75 -7.15 7.62
CA SER A 72 11.98 -7.68 8.21
C SER A 72 11.69 -8.15 9.63
N ALA A 73 12.31 -9.25 10.04
CA ALA A 73 12.18 -9.79 11.39
C ALA A 73 12.54 -8.75 12.48
N PRO A 74 11.87 -8.79 13.65
CA PRO A 74 10.82 -9.73 14.03
C PRO A 74 9.46 -9.35 13.43
N VAL A 75 8.74 -10.35 12.90
CA VAL A 75 7.41 -10.18 12.30
C VAL A 75 6.41 -11.04 13.05
N ALA A 76 5.22 -10.49 13.29
CA ALA A 76 4.07 -11.22 13.76
C ALA A 76 2.86 -10.79 12.92
N LEU A 77 2.26 -11.71 12.17
CA LEU A 77 1.16 -11.44 11.24
C LEU A 77 0.11 -12.57 11.29
N GLY A 78 -1.07 -12.29 10.75
CA GLY A 78 -2.15 -13.28 10.67
C GLY A 78 -3.10 -13.29 11.88
N PHE A 79 -3.11 -12.22 12.68
CA PHE A 79 -4.05 -12.01 13.79
C PHE A 79 -5.47 -11.65 13.30
N THR A 80 -5.96 -12.34 12.28
CA THR A 80 -7.21 -12.04 11.62
C THR A 80 -7.92 -13.33 11.26
N SER A 81 -9.23 -13.40 11.46
CA SER A 81 -10.04 -14.39 10.75
C SER A 81 -10.06 -13.96 9.28
N ALA A 82 -9.27 -14.64 8.45
CA ALA A 82 -9.01 -14.19 7.10
C ALA A 82 -10.31 -14.24 6.27
N LEU A 83 -10.87 -13.08 5.97
CA LEU A 83 -11.98 -12.94 5.01
C LEU A 83 -11.50 -13.20 3.56
N SER A 84 -10.19 -13.29 3.34
CA SER A 84 -9.56 -13.54 2.06
C SER A 84 -8.30 -14.38 2.24
N GLU A 85 -8.15 -15.44 1.43
CA GLU A 85 -6.98 -16.33 1.45
C GLU A 85 -5.88 -15.91 0.46
N ARG A 86 -5.96 -14.67 -0.02
CA ARG A 86 -5.09 -14.16 -1.09
C ARG A 86 -3.74 -13.70 -0.58
N LEU A 87 -3.54 -13.56 0.72
CA LEU A 87 -2.26 -13.09 1.26
C LEU A 87 -1.30 -14.26 1.49
N LEU A 88 -0.03 -14.08 1.13
CA LEU A 88 1.04 -14.97 1.55
C LEU A 88 2.32 -14.19 1.85
N LEU A 89 3.20 -14.81 2.64
CA LEU A 89 4.57 -14.35 2.86
C LEU A 89 5.54 -15.22 2.05
N ARG A 90 6.46 -14.60 1.33
CA ARG A 90 7.52 -15.29 0.59
C ARG A 90 8.89 -14.92 1.18
N ALA A 91 9.68 -15.91 1.56
CA ALA A 91 11.04 -15.70 2.06
C ALA A 91 11.95 -15.10 0.97
N LEU A 92 12.59 -13.97 1.25
CA LEU A 92 13.57 -13.34 0.35
C LEU A 92 15.00 -13.88 0.56
N GLY A 93 15.24 -14.55 1.68
CA GLY A 93 16.47 -15.25 2.06
C GLY A 93 16.16 -16.39 3.03
N GLU A 94 17.16 -16.94 3.70
CA GLU A 94 16.93 -17.87 4.81
C GLU A 94 16.15 -17.17 5.94
N CYS A 95 15.12 -17.85 6.47
CA CYS A 95 14.26 -17.33 7.53
C CYS A 95 13.97 -18.40 8.58
N GLU A 96 13.78 -17.97 9.83
CA GLU A 96 13.23 -18.82 10.90
C GLU A 96 11.79 -18.41 11.19
N VAL A 97 10.87 -19.36 11.00
CA VAL A 97 9.43 -19.10 11.02
C VAL A 97 8.71 -20.12 11.90
N ALA A 98 7.79 -19.62 12.73
CA ALA A 98 6.79 -20.42 13.44
C ALA A 98 5.40 -20.13 12.85
N THR A 99 4.68 -21.21 12.52
CA THR A 99 3.29 -21.15 12.09
C THR A 99 2.43 -21.70 13.22
N VAL A 100 1.54 -20.87 13.78
CA VAL A 100 0.73 -21.22 14.95
C VAL A 100 -0.75 -21.03 14.62
N PRO A 101 -1.64 -21.99 14.89
CA PRO A 101 -3.07 -21.80 14.70
C PRO A 101 -3.59 -20.56 15.45
N LEU A 102 -4.48 -19.78 14.83
CA LEU A 102 -5.03 -18.56 15.42
C LEU A 102 -5.73 -18.87 16.75
N ALA A 103 -6.46 -19.98 16.84
CA ALA A 103 -7.11 -20.40 18.08
C ALA A 103 -6.10 -20.57 19.24
N THR A 104 -4.96 -21.21 18.97
CA THR A 104 -3.86 -21.36 19.93
C THR A 104 -3.28 -20.01 20.33
N VAL A 105 -3.07 -19.11 19.35
CA VAL A 105 -2.60 -17.74 19.62
C VAL A 105 -3.59 -16.99 20.52
N MET A 106 -4.89 -17.06 20.23
CA MET A 106 -5.94 -16.39 21.02
C MET A 106 -6.02 -16.94 22.44
N ALA A 107 -5.88 -18.25 22.63
CA ALA A 107 -5.80 -18.87 23.95
C ALA A 107 -4.57 -18.36 24.73
N ARG A 108 -3.39 -18.32 24.10
CA ARG A 108 -2.15 -17.77 24.71
C ARG A 108 -2.29 -16.29 25.09
N ILE A 109 -2.96 -15.48 24.25
CA ILE A 109 -3.22 -14.06 24.56
C ILE A 109 -4.08 -13.93 25.82
N ALA A 110 -5.15 -14.73 25.92
CA ALA A 110 -6.06 -14.71 27.06
C ALA A 110 -5.38 -15.18 28.35
N GLU A 111 -4.67 -16.32 28.29
CA GLU A 111 -3.96 -16.90 29.43
C GLU A 111 -2.90 -15.94 29.98
N LYS A 112 -2.09 -15.34 29.10
CA LYS A 112 -0.98 -14.46 29.48
C LYS A 112 -1.36 -12.99 29.61
N GLN A 113 -2.64 -12.65 29.49
CA GLN A 113 -3.15 -11.27 29.58
C GLN A 113 -2.47 -10.29 28.58
N LEU A 114 -2.26 -10.73 27.33
CA LEU A 114 -1.51 -9.98 26.31
C LEU A 114 -2.38 -9.07 25.43
N TRP A 115 -3.62 -8.81 25.83
CA TRP A 115 -4.56 -8.02 25.02
C TRP A 115 -4.07 -6.59 24.78
N GLU A 116 -3.38 -5.97 25.75
CA GLU A 116 -2.86 -4.61 25.60
C GLU A 116 -1.76 -4.53 24.52
N ILE A 117 -0.75 -5.42 24.59
CA ILE A 117 0.32 -5.46 23.59
C ILE A 117 -0.23 -5.84 22.21
N MET A 118 -1.23 -6.73 22.17
CA MET A 118 -1.92 -7.08 20.93
C MET A 118 -2.66 -5.87 20.33
N ALA A 119 -3.46 -5.16 21.12
CA ALA A 119 -4.19 -3.97 20.65
C ALA A 119 -3.23 -2.89 20.13
N LYS A 120 -2.15 -2.62 20.88
CA LYS A 120 -1.09 -1.70 20.47
C LYS A 120 -0.41 -2.14 19.17
N HIS A 121 -0.16 -3.43 18.99
CA HIS A 121 0.35 -3.97 17.73
C HIS A 121 -0.63 -3.76 16.57
N MET A 122 -1.92 -4.03 16.79
CA MET A 122 -2.97 -3.87 15.78
C MET A 122 -3.18 -2.41 15.37
N ILE A 123 -3.01 -1.44 16.27
CA ILE A 123 -3.02 -0.01 15.90
C ILE A 123 -1.94 0.29 14.85
N ILE A 124 -0.73 -0.24 15.02
CA ILE A 124 0.37 -0.05 14.07
C ILE A 124 0.06 -0.72 12.73
N VAL A 125 -0.44 -1.95 12.76
CA VAL A 125 -0.82 -2.70 11.53
C VAL A 125 -1.92 -1.96 10.78
N MET A 126 -2.96 -1.49 11.48
CA MET A 126 -4.07 -0.75 10.89
C MET A 126 -3.61 0.55 10.24
N ASN A 127 -2.74 1.32 10.91
CA ASN A 127 -2.20 2.55 10.34
C ASN A 127 -1.42 2.29 9.04
N LYS A 128 -0.64 1.20 8.98
CA LYS A 128 0.06 0.81 7.74
C LYS A 128 -0.89 0.47 6.61
N LEU A 129 -2.01 -0.21 6.90
CA LEU A 129 -3.04 -0.50 5.91
C LEU A 129 -3.69 0.79 5.39
N PHE A 130 -3.95 1.77 6.26
CA PHE A 130 -4.45 3.08 5.84
C PHE A 130 -3.46 3.82 4.94
N ILE A 131 -2.18 3.85 5.29
CA ILE A 131 -1.14 4.45 4.44
C ILE A 131 -1.07 3.76 3.07
N GLN A 132 -1.13 2.43 3.03
CA GLN A 132 -1.16 1.69 1.77
C GLN A 132 -2.41 2.01 0.94
N ASN A 133 -3.57 2.11 1.60
CA ASN A 133 -4.81 2.51 0.94
C ASN A 133 -4.73 3.93 0.39
N GLU A 134 -4.24 4.89 1.18
CA GLU A 134 -3.98 6.26 0.75
C GLU A 134 -3.09 6.28 -0.49
N MET A 135 -1.97 5.53 -0.48
CA MET A 135 -1.07 5.41 -1.62
C MET A 135 -1.72 4.77 -2.85
N ALA A 136 -2.58 3.76 -2.66
CA ALA A 136 -3.30 3.09 -3.75
C ALA A 136 -4.41 3.96 -4.35
N THR A 137 -5.01 4.83 -3.53
CA THR A 137 -6.01 5.81 -3.95
C THR A 137 -5.43 7.17 -4.31
N ALA A 138 -4.12 7.36 -4.15
CA ALA A 138 -3.45 8.62 -4.45
C ALA A 138 -3.68 8.93 -5.94
N PRO A 139 -4.19 10.13 -6.26
CA PRO A 139 -4.51 10.46 -7.64
C PRO A 139 -3.26 10.34 -8.49
N SER A 140 -3.34 9.53 -9.55
CA SER A 140 -2.24 9.38 -10.49
C SER A 140 -1.90 10.73 -11.13
N ALA A 141 -0.74 10.82 -11.78
CA ALA A 141 -0.39 12.02 -12.53
C ALA A 141 -1.49 12.42 -13.55
N TYR A 142 -2.18 11.42 -14.10
CA TYR A 142 -3.31 11.64 -14.99
C TYR A 142 -4.56 12.13 -14.24
N ASP A 143 -4.89 11.55 -13.08
CA ASP A 143 -6.03 12.00 -12.27
C ASP A 143 -5.87 13.44 -11.80
N ILE A 144 -4.65 13.80 -11.36
CA ILE A 144 -4.28 15.18 -11.02
C ILE A 144 -4.48 16.10 -12.23
N LEU A 145 -4.03 15.70 -13.42
CA LEU A 145 -4.19 16.49 -14.64
C LEU A 145 -5.67 16.67 -15.02
N CYS A 146 -6.47 15.60 -14.96
CA CYS A 146 -7.90 15.64 -15.26
C CYS A 146 -8.64 16.56 -14.31
N PHE A 147 -8.35 16.48 -13.01
CA PHE A 147 -8.89 17.38 -12.00
C PHE A 147 -8.56 18.84 -12.31
N GLN A 148 -7.29 19.15 -12.62
CA GLN A 148 -6.88 20.51 -12.95
C GLN A 148 -7.47 21.03 -14.27
N LEU A 149 -7.70 20.16 -15.26
CA LEU A 149 -8.41 20.52 -16.49
C LEU A 149 -9.88 20.86 -16.20
N GLN A 150 -10.56 20.07 -15.36
CA GLN A 150 -11.92 20.36 -14.93
C GLN A 150 -12.00 21.67 -14.16
N ALA A 151 -11.05 21.92 -13.24
CA ALA A 151 -10.94 23.18 -12.53
C ALA A 151 -10.75 24.36 -13.51
N LEU A 152 -9.81 24.25 -14.45
CA LEU A 152 -9.59 25.27 -15.49
C LEU A 152 -10.84 25.50 -16.35
N ASN A 153 -11.64 24.47 -16.63
CA ASN A 153 -12.88 24.63 -17.40
C ASN A 153 -13.97 25.39 -16.65
N GLN A 154 -13.93 25.38 -15.31
CA GLN A 154 -14.83 26.11 -14.42
C GLN A 154 -14.37 27.54 -14.14
N GLU A 155 -13.11 27.87 -14.46
CA GLU A 155 -12.61 29.24 -14.36
C GLU A 155 -13.34 30.20 -15.30
N SER A 156 -13.34 31.50 -14.95
CA SER A 156 -13.93 32.53 -15.80
C SER A 156 -13.25 32.58 -17.18
N ASP A 157 -13.99 33.05 -18.19
CA ASP A 157 -13.45 33.22 -19.55
C ASP A 157 -12.19 34.09 -19.56
N SER A 158 -12.13 35.10 -18.69
CA SER A 158 -10.95 35.96 -18.57
C SER A 158 -9.67 35.20 -18.22
N ILE A 159 -9.78 34.15 -17.40
CA ILE A 159 -8.64 33.31 -17.01
C ILE A 159 -8.37 32.29 -18.12
N ARG A 160 -9.40 31.57 -18.56
CA ARG A 160 -9.29 30.51 -19.58
C ARG A 160 -8.69 30.99 -20.90
N HIS A 161 -8.98 32.22 -21.29
CA HIS A 161 -8.45 32.82 -22.52
C HIS A 161 -7.06 33.43 -22.37
N ASN A 162 -6.51 33.53 -21.16
CA ASN A 162 -5.21 34.17 -20.93
C ASN A 162 -4.13 33.20 -20.45
N ILE A 163 -4.49 32.07 -19.83
CA ILE A 163 -3.52 31.06 -19.37
C ILE A 163 -3.47 29.84 -20.30
N ALA A 164 -2.27 29.36 -20.60
CA ALA A 164 -2.09 28.07 -21.26
C ALA A 164 -2.44 26.93 -20.29
N ALA A 165 -3.15 25.91 -20.77
CA ALA A 165 -3.60 24.79 -19.93
C ALA A 165 -2.42 24.10 -19.23
N TYR A 166 -1.29 23.92 -19.92
CA TYR A 166 -0.10 23.32 -19.32
C TYR A 166 0.45 24.18 -18.16
N GLN A 167 0.43 25.52 -18.30
CA GLN A 167 0.97 26.43 -17.30
C GLN A 167 0.08 26.43 -16.07
N TYR A 168 -1.25 26.49 -16.26
CA TYR A 168 -2.22 26.39 -15.19
C TYR A 168 -2.03 25.13 -14.32
N ILE A 169 -1.81 23.99 -14.97
CA ILE A 169 -1.57 22.69 -14.30
C ILE A 169 -0.18 22.66 -13.65
N LEU A 170 0.86 23.19 -14.32
CA LEU A 170 2.23 23.22 -13.82
C LEU A 170 2.34 24.04 -12.53
N ASP A 171 1.66 25.19 -12.47
CA ASP A 171 1.72 26.10 -11.30
C ASP A 171 1.03 25.51 -10.05
N ARG A 172 0.19 24.48 -10.21
CA ARG A 172 -0.69 23.94 -9.16
C ARG A 172 -0.39 22.48 -8.81
N THR A 173 0.63 21.88 -9.42
CA THR A 173 0.95 20.46 -9.24
C THR A 173 2.46 20.24 -9.23
N HIS A 174 2.89 19.09 -8.72
CA HIS A 174 4.29 18.65 -8.82
C HIS A 174 4.59 17.87 -10.10
N LEU A 175 3.70 17.93 -11.10
CA LEU A 175 3.89 17.24 -12.35
C LEU A 175 4.98 17.92 -13.18
N SER A 176 5.85 17.11 -13.78
CA SER A 176 6.86 17.65 -14.69
C SER A 176 6.19 18.25 -15.93
N ARG A 177 6.79 19.31 -16.48
CA ARG A 177 6.30 19.94 -17.71
C ARG A 177 6.20 18.95 -18.87
N SER A 178 7.16 18.03 -19.01
CA SER A 178 7.14 17.02 -20.08
C SER A 178 6.00 16.01 -19.89
N SER A 179 5.73 15.58 -18.66
CA SER A 179 4.60 14.69 -18.34
C SER A 179 3.25 15.35 -18.66
N ILE A 180 3.06 16.62 -18.24
CA ILE A 180 1.84 17.38 -18.55
C ILE A 180 1.65 17.49 -20.07
N MET A 181 2.69 17.92 -20.79
CA MET A 181 2.63 18.10 -22.24
C MET A 181 2.32 16.80 -22.97
N LYS A 182 2.93 15.68 -22.55
CA LYS A 182 2.66 14.34 -23.11
C LYS A 182 1.19 13.96 -22.96
N MET A 183 0.63 14.12 -21.76
CA MET A 183 -0.78 13.80 -21.48
C MET A 183 -1.75 14.72 -22.22
N LEU A 184 -1.51 16.05 -22.22
CA LEU A 184 -2.34 17.00 -22.98
C LEU A 184 -2.31 16.72 -24.48
N SER A 185 -1.15 16.37 -25.03
CA SER A 185 -1.02 15.99 -26.44
C SER A 185 -1.81 14.73 -26.77
N ALA A 186 -1.76 13.73 -25.89
CA ALA A 186 -2.52 12.50 -26.07
C ALA A 186 -4.03 12.74 -25.98
N LEU A 187 -4.48 13.54 -25.01
CA LEU A 187 -5.89 13.93 -24.86
C LEU A 187 -6.41 14.71 -26.06
N LYS A 188 -5.62 15.66 -26.58
CA LYS A 188 -5.95 16.41 -27.80
C LYS A 188 -6.04 15.47 -29.01
N LYS A 189 -5.07 14.57 -29.20
CA LYS A 189 -5.04 13.62 -30.33
C LYS A 189 -6.24 12.68 -30.30
N GLY A 190 -6.67 12.25 -29.12
CA GLY A 190 -7.86 11.41 -28.93
C GLY A 190 -9.19 12.15 -29.04
N GLY A 191 -9.20 13.47 -29.26
CA GLY A 191 -10.41 14.28 -29.35
C GLY A 191 -11.14 14.47 -28.02
N TYR A 192 -10.48 14.17 -26.89
CA TYR A 192 -11.05 14.29 -25.54
C TYR A 192 -11.16 15.75 -25.09
N ILE A 193 -10.20 16.58 -25.52
CA ILE A 193 -10.14 18.02 -25.25
C ILE A 193 -9.83 18.81 -26.52
N LYS A 194 -10.31 20.05 -26.57
CA LYS A 194 -9.97 21.01 -27.61
C LYS A 194 -9.04 22.08 -27.06
N LEU A 195 -7.83 22.15 -27.60
CA LEU A 195 -6.84 23.19 -27.30
C LEU A 195 -6.59 24.07 -28.53
N HIS A 196 -6.59 25.38 -28.33
CA HIS A 196 -6.18 26.36 -29.35
C HIS A 196 -5.04 27.23 -28.80
N GLN A 197 -3.89 27.25 -29.48
CA GLN A 197 -2.67 27.93 -29.00
C GLN A 197 -2.32 27.59 -27.52
N GLY A 198 -2.57 26.34 -27.11
CA GLY A 198 -2.31 25.86 -25.75
C GLY A 198 -3.38 26.21 -24.71
N LYS A 199 -4.41 26.99 -25.06
CA LYS A 199 -5.53 27.39 -24.18
C LYS A 199 -6.66 26.37 -24.26
N LEU A 200 -7.34 26.14 -23.13
CA LEU A 200 -8.43 25.16 -23.02
C LEU A 200 -9.75 25.74 -23.53
N ILE A 201 -10.20 25.23 -24.69
CA ILE A 201 -11.45 25.68 -25.34
C ILE A 201 -12.64 24.84 -24.89
N ALA A 202 -12.49 23.52 -24.86
CA ALA A 202 -13.55 22.61 -24.43
C ALA A 202 -12.98 21.30 -23.90
N ILE A 203 -13.72 20.69 -22.98
CA ILE A 203 -13.58 19.30 -22.60
C ILE A 203 -14.80 18.57 -23.16
N HIS A 204 -14.59 17.56 -24.00
CA HIS A 204 -15.67 16.75 -24.56
C HIS A 204 -16.01 15.59 -23.63
N HIS A 205 -14.98 14.83 -23.25
CA HIS A 205 -15.06 13.72 -22.28
C HIS A 205 -13.62 13.38 -21.87
N LEU A 206 -13.37 13.16 -20.58
CA LEU A 206 -12.08 12.66 -20.08
C LEU A 206 -12.20 11.16 -19.80
N PRO A 207 -11.38 10.30 -20.43
CA PRO A 207 -11.47 8.86 -20.21
C PRO A 207 -11.05 8.50 -18.78
N SER A 208 -11.69 7.48 -18.23
CA SER A 208 -11.47 7.02 -16.85
C SER A 208 -10.10 6.40 -16.61
N ARG A 209 -9.37 6.02 -17.68
CA ARG A 209 -7.99 5.50 -17.63
C ARG A 209 -7.22 5.90 -18.89
N PHE A 210 -5.91 6.13 -18.74
CA PHE A 210 -4.96 6.46 -19.81
C PHE A 210 -3.69 5.62 -19.70
#